data_AF-A0A7X3P4C1-F1
#
_entry.id   AF-A0A7X3P4C1-F1
#
_cell.length_a   1.000
_cell.length_b   1.000
_cell.length_c   1.000
_cell.angle_alpha   90.00
_cell.angle_beta   90.00
_cell.angle_gamma   90.00
#
_symmetry.space_group_name_H-M   'P 1'
#
loop_
_entity.id
_entity.type
_entity.pdbx_description
1 polymer ?
#
loop_
_entity_poly.entity_id
_entity_poly.type
_entity_poly.pdbx_seq_one_letter_code
_entity_poly.pdbx_strand_id
1 'polypeptide(L)'
;MEPDETVIATLKRKSNTPANVVISSSEGSATYTILNDDNNPPTGSLTITGTATQGQTLTTNTSGIADADGLGTFNYQWKRGGTSMSGATPSTYMLVQADVGQTITVTVSWTDGIGTAESLTSTATGAVQVPAPAKPTGFTATAGSAQVTLAWTNPRQH
;
A
#
# COMPACT_ATOMS: atom_id res chain seq x y z
N MET A 1 55.03 5.66 33.35
CA MET A 1 54.00 5.16 32.44
C MET A 1 52.71 5.77 32.95
N GLU A 2 52.31 6.91 32.40
CA GLU A 2 51.05 7.57 32.77
C GLU A 2 49.89 6.69 32.26
N PRO A 3 48.79 6.57 33.01
CA PRO A 3 47.61 5.86 32.53
C PRO A 3 46.99 6.63 31.36
N ASP A 4 46.56 5.90 30.33
CA ASP A 4 45.61 6.37 29.31
C ASP A 4 44.40 6.98 30.03
N GLU A 5 44.22 8.31 29.91
CA GLU A 5 42.98 8.96 30.31
C GLU A 5 41.94 8.76 29.20
N THR A 6 41.00 7.85 29.44
CA THR A 6 39.84 7.70 28.57
C THR A 6 38.87 8.86 28.80
N VAL A 7 38.91 9.87 27.92
CA VAL A 7 37.96 11.00 27.94
C VAL A 7 36.63 10.58 27.32
N ILE A 8 35.61 10.32 28.14
CA ILE A 8 34.24 10.01 27.67
C ILE A 8 33.45 11.32 27.55
N ALA A 9 33.40 11.90 26.35
CA ALA A 9 32.52 13.04 26.08
C ALA A 9 31.08 12.55 25.84
N THR A 10 30.16 12.90 26.75
CA THR A 10 28.71 12.64 26.56
C THR A 10 28.09 13.80 25.78
N LEU A 11 27.76 13.58 24.50
CA LEU A 11 27.09 14.56 23.64
C LEU A 11 25.57 14.29 23.63
N LYS A 12 24.77 15.27 24.04
CA LYS A 12 23.30 15.26 23.83
C LYS A 12 22.97 16.24 22.71
N ARG A 13 22.47 15.76 21.56
CA ARG A 13 22.10 16.62 20.42
C ARG A 13 20.65 17.13 20.54
N LYS A 14 20.40 18.30 19.95
CA LYS A 14 19.12 19.04 19.94
C LYS A 14 18.58 19.28 18.50
N SER A 15 19.19 18.66 17.47
CA SER A 15 18.94 19.02 16.06
C SER A 15 19.02 17.82 15.10
N ASN A 16 18.12 17.82 14.12
CA ASN A 16 17.74 16.73 13.20
C ASN A 16 18.59 16.64 11.91
N THR A 17 19.84 17.09 11.92
CA THR A 17 20.71 17.14 10.71
C THR A 17 22.03 16.44 11.02
N PRO A 18 22.55 15.57 10.11
CA PRO A 18 23.88 14.99 10.26
C PRO A 18 24.90 16.12 10.46
N ALA A 19 25.71 16.03 11.52
CA ALA A 19 26.83 16.94 11.67
C ALA A 19 28.06 16.20 12.13
N ASN A 20 29.18 16.56 11.52
CA ASN A 20 30.50 16.10 11.89
C ASN A 20 30.83 16.67 13.27
N VAL A 21 31.14 15.79 14.21
CA VAL A 21 31.73 16.16 15.49
C VAL A 21 33.23 15.92 15.38
N VAL A 22 34.01 16.98 15.55
CA VAL A 22 35.47 16.91 15.61
C VAL A 22 35.87 16.76 17.06
N ILE A 23 36.53 15.65 17.39
CA ILE A 23 37.12 15.41 18.71
C ILE A 23 38.64 15.58 18.56
N SER A 24 39.18 16.63 19.17
CA SER A 24 40.62 16.94 19.13
C SER A 24 41.27 16.68 20.48
N SER A 25 42.42 16.02 20.47
CA SER A 25 43.33 15.85 21.61
C SER A 25 44.72 16.38 21.26
N SER A 26 45.65 16.39 22.23
CA SER A 26 47.07 16.71 21.98
C SER A 26 47.77 15.72 21.05
N GLU A 27 47.17 14.55 20.80
CA GLU A 27 47.73 13.49 19.97
C GLU A 27 47.13 13.43 18.56
N GLY A 28 46.04 14.17 18.31
CA GLY A 28 45.42 14.23 17.00
C GLY A 28 43.95 14.64 17.03
N SER A 29 43.34 14.69 15.86
CA SER A 29 41.92 14.96 15.69
C SER A 29 41.26 13.78 15.01
N ALA A 30 40.15 13.30 15.59
CA ALA A 30 39.27 12.34 14.97
C ALA A 30 37.95 13.02 14.60
N THR A 31 37.47 12.79 13.38
CA THR A 31 36.15 13.24 12.96
C THR A 31 35.19 12.07 13.10
N TYR A 32 34.14 12.26 13.88
CA TYR A 32 33.02 11.34 13.97
C TYR A 32 31.81 11.94 13.27
N THR A 33 31.28 11.24 12.28
CA THR A 33 29.98 11.58 11.72
C THR A 33 28.91 11.06 12.66
N ILE A 34 28.20 11.95 13.34
CA ILE A 34 26.98 11.56 14.04
C ILE A 34 25.87 11.55 12.99
N LEU A 35 25.45 10.35 12.58
CA LEU A 35 24.26 10.18 11.77
C LEU A 35 23.06 10.61 12.62
N ASN A 36 22.15 11.35 12.01
CA ASN A 36 20.88 11.67 12.64
C ASN A 36 19.95 10.49 12.35
N ASP A 37 19.56 9.75 13.39
CA ASP A 37 18.76 8.52 13.29
C ASP A 37 17.27 8.80 13.51
N ASP A 38 16.86 10.07 13.39
CA ASP A 38 15.48 10.48 13.60
C ASP A 38 14.66 10.26 12.33
N ASN A 39 13.73 9.32 12.42
CA ASN A 39 12.80 8.94 11.36
C ASN A 39 11.97 10.11 10.82
N ASN A 40 11.89 10.22 9.50
CA ASN A 40 11.04 11.11 8.74
C ASN A 40 9.77 10.35 8.34
N PRO A 41 8.57 10.88 8.63
CA PRO A 41 7.35 10.17 8.27
C PRO A 41 7.16 10.13 6.74
N PRO A 42 6.58 9.05 6.20
CA PRO A 42 6.31 8.95 4.79
C PRO A 42 5.24 9.94 4.34
N THR A 43 5.33 10.34 3.07
CA THR A 43 4.47 11.34 2.45
C THR A 43 3.78 10.80 1.19
N GLY A 44 2.78 11.53 0.71
CA GLY A 44 2.03 11.20 -0.48
C GLY A 44 0.88 10.23 -0.23
N SER A 45 0.57 9.35 -1.19
CA SER A 45 -0.61 8.49 -1.07
C SER A 45 -0.47 7.13 -1.75
N LEU A 46 -1.09 6.12 -1.11
CA LEU A 46 -1.39 4.82 -1.70
C LEU A 46 -2.76 4.89 -2.36
N THR A 47 -2.85 4.56 -3.65
CA THR A 47 -4.13 4.56 -4.38
C THR A 47 -4.46 3.18 -4.91
N ILE A 48 -5.76 2.92 -5.11
CA ILE A 48 -6.26 1.71 -5.77
C ILE A 48 -6.75 2.10 -7.17
N THR A 49 -6.35 1.34 -8.17
CA THR A 49 -6.85 1.45 -9.55
C THR A 49 -7.68 0.21 -9.92
N GLY A 50 -8.55 0.35 -10.90
CA GLY A 50 -9.49 -0.68 -11.32
C GLY A 50 -10.94 -0.35 -10.94
N THR A 51 -11.87 -1.19 -11.41
CA THR A 51 -13.31 -1.00 -11.18
C THR A 51 -13.77 -1.87 -10.02
N ALA A 52 -14.49 -1.29 -9.07
CA ALA A 52 -15.10 -2.00 -7.95
C ALA A 52 -16.32 -2.82 -8.39
N THR A 53 -16.09 -3.87 -9.18
CA THR A 53 -17.11 -4.79 -9.69
C THR A 53 -16.63 -6.22 -9.48
N GLN A 54 -17.50 -7.11 -8.99
CA GLN A 54 -17.18 -8.53 -8.82
C GLN A 54 -16.59 -9.11 -10.11
N GLY A 55 -15.51 -9.87 -9.98
CA GLY A 55 -14.74 -10.46 -11.09
C GLY A 55 -13.70 -9.52 -11.70
N GLN A 56 -13.67 -8.23 -11.33
CA GLN A 56 -12.61 -7.31 -11.73
C GLN A 56 -11.44 -7.34 -10.75
N THR A 57 -10.26 -6.98 -11.26
CA THR A 57 -9.04 -6.84 -10.47
C THR A 57 -8.82 -5.39 -10.06
N LEU A 58 -8.54 -5.20 -8.77
CA LEU A 58 -8.00 -3.98 -8.21
C LEU A 58 -6.47 -4.07 -8.13
N THR A 59 -5.78 -2.98 -8.41
CA THR A 59 -4.32 -2.90 -8.42
C THR A 59 -3.85 -1.74 -7.57
N THR A 60 -2.91 -2.00 -6.67
CA THR A 60 -2.27 -0.94 -5.86
C THR A 60 -1.38 -0.06 -6.73
N ASN A 61 -1.43 1.25 -6.51
CA ASN A 61 -0.47 2.19 -7.06
C ASN A 61 0.28 2.91 -5.93
N THR A 62 1.56 2.59 -5.81
CA THR A 62 2.50 3.11 -4.81
C THR A 62 3.40 4.24 -5.36
N SER A 63 3.24 4.65 -6.63
CA SER A 63 4.12 5.64 -7.26
C SER A 63 4.05 7.02 -6.61
N GLY A 64 2.99 7.28 -5.84
CA GLY A 64 2.81 8.51 -5.09
C GLY A 64 3.35 8.48 -3.67
N ILE A 65 3.97 7.38 -3.23
CA ILE A 65 4.58 7.27 -1.90
C ILE A 65 6.01 7.76 -1.98
N ALA A 66 6.41 8.61 -1.04
CA ALA A 66 7.78 9.10 -0.92
C ALA A 66 8.19 9.15 0.56
N ASP A 67 9.47 8.87 0.80
CA ASP A 67 10.08 8.90 2.13
C ASP A 67 11.50 9.44 2.00
N ALA A 68 11.86 10.38 2.87
CA ALA A 68 13.19 11.00 2.87
C ALA A 68 14.28 10.03 3.37
N ASP A 69 13.91 9.09 4.23
CA ASP A 69 14.81 8.04 4.75
C ASP A 69 14.85 6.80 3.84
N GLY A 70 14.12 6.85 2.73
CA GLY A 70 14.10 5.83 1.69
C GLY A 70 12.93 4.85 1.82
N LEU A 71 12.65 4.15 0.73
CA LEU A 71 11.57 3.18 0.67
C LEU A 71 12.12 1.75 0.72
N GLY A 72 11.42 0.91 1.49
CA GLY A 72 11.68 -0.52 1.57
C GLY A 72 10.89 -1.34 0.55
N THR A 73 10.99 -2.66 0.71
CA THR A 73 10.09 -3.58 0.01
C THR A 73 8.68 -3.47 0.57
N PHE A 74 7.70 -3.25 -0.31
CA PHE A 74 6.30 -3.16 0.06
C PHE A 74 5.66 -4.52 0.32
N ASN A 75 4.98 -4.62 1.45
CA ASN A 75 4.07 -5.72 1.80
C ASN A 75 2.64 -5.19 1.79
N TYR A 76 1.69 -6.00 1.33
CA TYR A 76 0.30 -5.57 1.20
C TYR A 76 -0.61 -6.39 2.10
N GLN A 77 -1.69 -5.76 2.54
CA GLN A 77 -2.81 -6.44 3.18
C GLN A 77 -4.11 -5.78 2.72
N TRP A 78 -4.88 -6.51 1.92
CA TRP A 78 -6.21 -6.07 1.50
C TRP A 78 -7.23 -6.27 2.63
N LYS A 79 -8.21 -5.37 2.70
CA LYS A 79 -9.28 -5.35 3.70
C LYS A 79 -10.63 -5.21 3.03
N ARG A 80 -11.62 -5.95 3.53
CA ARG A 80 -13.04 -5.87 3.16
C ARG A 80 -13.82 -5.26 4.31
N GLY A 81 -14.52 -4.16 4.05
CA GLY A 81 -15.30 -3.47 5.10
C GLY A 81 -14.45 -3.12 6.33
N GLY A 82 -13.17 -2.81 6.13
CA GLY A 82 -12.20 -2.52 7.19
C GLY A 82 -11.51 -3.72 7.84
N THR A 83 -11.95 -4.95 7.56
CA THR A 83 -11.36 -6.17 8.14
C THR A 83 -10.35 -6.82 7.19
N SER A 84 -9.18 -7.20 7.69
CA SER A 84 -8.13 -7.87 6.90
C SER A 84 -8.61 -9.20 6.33
N MET A 85 -8.35 -9.40 5.04
CA MET A 85 -8.65 -10.65 4.34
C MET A 85 -7.44 -11.59 4.40
N SER A 86 -7.63 -12.78 4.97
CA SER A 86 -6.54 -13.76 5.11
C SER A 86 -5.96 -14.15 3.74
N GLY A 87 -4.63 -14.10 3.62
CA GLY A 87 -3.90 -14.43 2.38
C GLY A 87 -3.96 -13.37 1.27
N ALA A 88 -4.69 -12.27 1.45
CA ALA A 88 -4.78 -11.19 0.47
C ALA A 88 -3.59 -10.22 0.60
N THR A 89 -2.40 -10.70 0.22
CA THR A 89 -1.12 -10.00 0.29
C THR A 89 -0.46 -9.61 -1.04
N PRO A 90 -0.92 -10.04 -2.24
CA PRO A 90 -0.39 -9.51 -3.50
C PRO A 90 -0.73 -8.03 -3.72
N SER A 91 0.01 -7.37 -4.61
CA SER A 91 -0.28 -5.99 -5.06
C SER A 91 -1.55 -5.85 -5.90
N THR A 92 -2.19 -6.98 -6.23
CA THR A 92 -3.47 -7.04 -6.93
C THR A 92 -4.46 -7.90 -6.17
N TYR A 93 -5.75 -7.61 -6.33
CA TYR A 93 -6.83 -8.37 -5.71
C TYR A 93 -8.01 -8.50 -6.66
N MET A 94 -8.42 -9.74 -6.95
CA MET A 94 -9.62 -10.03 -7.74
C MET A 94 -10.84 -10.04 -6.84
N LEU A 95 -11.81 -9.19 -7.16
CA LEU A 95 -13.05 -9.05 -6.40
C LEU A 95 -13.92 -10.30 -6.53
N VAL A 96 -14.36 -10.85 -5.39
CA VAL A 96 -15.20 -12.05 -5.31
C VAL A 96 -16.62 -11.70 -4.87
N GLN A 97 -17.54 -12.68 -4.91
CA GLN A 97 -18.94 -12.50 -4.50
C GLN A 97 -19.06 -11.92 -3.09
N ALA A 98 -18.22 -12.37 -2.16
CA ALA A 98 -18.26 -11.94 -0.78
C ALA A 98 -17.80 -10.48 -0.57
N ASP A 99 -17.23 -9.83 -1.59
CA ASP A 99 -16.91 -8.40 -1.57
C ASP A 99 -18.10 -7.52 -1.96
N VAL A 100 -19.14 -8.07 -2.60
CA VAL A 100 -20.28 -7.30 -3.11
C VAL A 100 -20.95 -6.49 -1.98
N GLY A 101 -21.18 -5.21 -2.24
CA GLY A 101 -21.72 -4.25 -1.27
C GLY A 101 -20.71 -3.73 -0.25
N GLN A 102 -19.51 -4.28 -0.18
CA GLN A 102 -18.44 -3.82 0.70
C GLN A 102 -17.52 -2.84 0.00
N THR A 103 -16.86 -1.99 0.78
CA THR A 103 -15.71 -1.22 0.30
C THR A 103 -14.43 -2.02 0.48
N ILE A 104 -13.45 -1.78 -0.38
CA ILE A 104 -12.13 -2.39 -0.32
C ILE A 104 -11.11 -1.30 0.01
N THR A 105 -10.19 -1.64 0.91
CA THR A 105 -8.99 -0.84 1.20
C THR A 105 -7.77 -1.75 1.16
N VAL A 106 -6.59 -1.15 1.02
CA VAL A 106 -5.32 -1.87 1.14
C VAL A 106 -4.40 -1.07 2.06
N THR A 107 -3.72 -1.77 2.96
CA THR A 107 -2.60 -1.21 3.73
C THR A 107 -1.32 -1.72 3.09
N VAL A 108 -0.37 -0.82 2.84
CA VAL A 108 1.00 -1.17 2.46
C VAL A 108 1.92 -0.88 3.65
N SER A 109 2.87 -1.77 3.92
CA SER A 109 3.86 -1.63 4.99
C SER A 109 5.26 -1.98 4.49
N TRP A 110 6.27 -1.28 4.99
CA TRP A 110 7.67 -1.48 4.62
C TRP A 110 8.59 -1.11 5.78
N THR A 111 9.88 -1.42 5.62
CA THR A 111 10.95 -0.94 6.48
C THR A 111 11.82 0.00 5.66
N ASP A 112 12.02 1.23 6.11
CA ASP A 112 12.79 2.26 5.38
C ASP A 112 14.31 1.98 5.35
N GLY A 113 15.08 2.94 4.84
CA GLY A 113 16.54 2.83 4.74
C GLY A 113 17.30 2.89 6.07
N ILE A 114 16.65 3.30 7.17
CA ILE A 114 17.24 3.39 8.51
C ILE A 114 16.70 2.32 9.47
N GLY A 115 15.74 1.51 9.04
CA GLY A 115 15.18 0.40 9.79
C GLY A 115 13.84 0.68 10.48
N THR A 116 13.21 1.84 10.21
CA THR A 116 11.88 2.16 10.77
C THR A 116 10.78 1.42 10.03
N ALA A 117 9.83 0.87 10.78
CA ALA A 117 8.65 0.24 10.21
C ALA A 117 7.58 1.30 9.89
N GLU A 118 7.20 1.37 8.62
CA GLU A 118 6.28 2.38 8.10
C GLU A 118 5.05 1.74 7.42
N SER A 119 3.95 2.49 7.36
CA SER A 119 2.74 2.04 6.67
C SER A 119 1.82 3.15 6.18
N LEU A 120 1.11 2.88 5.08
CA LEU A 120 0.05 3.74 4.55
C LEU A 120 -1.18 2.90 4.19
N THR A 121 -2.36 3.47 4.37
CA THR A 121 -3.62 2.84 3.95
C THR A 121 -4.28 3.68 2.86
N SER A 122 -4.78 3.00 1.83
CA SER A 122 -5.48 3.66 0.73
C SER A 122 -6.79 4.29 1.20
N THR A 123 -7.30 5.23 0.40
CA THR A 123 -8.73 5.54 0.45
C THR A 123 -9.56 4.30 0.10
N ALA A 124 -10.78 4.23 0.63
CA ALA A 124 -11.70 3.14 0.32
C ALA A 124 -12.22 3.27 -1.11
N THR A 125 -12.38 2.13 -1.80
CA THR A 125 -13.15 2.10 -3.05
C THR A 125 -14.61 2.46 -2.80
N GLY A 126 -15.36 2.73 -3.88
CA GLY A 126 -16.81 2.58 -3.84
C GLY A 126 -17.23 1.15 -3.46
N ALA A 127 -18.48 0.98 -3.05
CA ALA A 127 -19.03 -0.34 -2.78
C ALA A 127 -18.95 -1.23 -4.03
N VAL A 128 -18.53 -2.48 -3.87
CA VAL A 128 -18.36 -3.42 -4.98
C VAL A 128 -19.72 -3.78 -5.58
N GLN A 129 -19.84 -3.61 -6.89
CA GLN A 129 -21.06 -3.88 -7.64
C GLN A 129 -21.06 -5.29 -8.23
N VAL A 130 -22.25 -5.83 -8.47
CA VAL A 130 -22.40 -7.03 -9.29
C VAL A 130 -22.30 -6.61 -10.77
N PRO A 131 -21.54 -7.31 -11.63
CA PRO A 131 -21.44 -6.95 -13.05
C PRO A 131 -22.82 -6.98 -13.71
N ALA A 132 -23.09 -6.15 -14.72
CA ALA A 132 -24.35 -6.25 -15.46
C ALA A 132 -24.44 -7.63 -16.16
N PRO A 133 -25.64 -8.23 -16.28
CA PRO A 133 -25.81 -9.40 -17.13
C PRO A 133 -25.36 -9.11 -18.56
N ALA A 134 -24.76 -10.09 -19.23
CA ALA A 134 -24.43 -9.97 -20.64
C ALA A 134 -25.71 -9.73 -21.46
N LYS A 135 -25.59 -8.97 -22.55
CA LYS A 135 -26.69 -8.80 -23.52
C LYS A 135 -27.07 -10.19 -24.08
N PRO A 136 -28.36 -10.57 -24.09
CA PRO A 136 -28.78 -11.80 -24.74
C PRO A 136 -28.46 -11.80 -26.25
N THR A 137 -28.07 -12.95 -26.78
CA THR A 137 -27.71 -13.17 -28.19
C THR A 137 -28.58 -14.28 -28.81
N GLY A 138 -28.56 -14.43 -30.15
CA GLY A 138 -29.26 -15.51 -30.84
C GLY A 138 -30.70 -15.20 -31.29
N PHE A 139 -31.10 -13.93 -31.31
CA PHE A 139 -32.42 -13.54 -31.82
C PHE A 139 -32.45 -13.55 -33.35
N THR A 140 -33.32 -14.37 -33.93
CA THR A 140 -33.68 -14.33 -35.35
C THR A 140 -35.19 -14.17 -35.49
N ALA A 141 -35.65 -13.20 -36.27
CA ALA A 141 -37.06 -13.04 -36.62
C ALA A 141 -37.26 -13.37 -38.11
N THR A 142 -38.07 -14.38 -38.41
CA THR A 142 -38.43 -14.77 -39.77
C THR A 142 -39.80 -14.19 -40.11
N ALA A 143 -39.92 -13.52 -41.26
CA ALA A 143 -41.19 -12.98 -41.74
C ALA A 143 -42.25 -14.10 -41.86
N GLY A 144 -43.47 -13.85 -41.36
CA GLY A 144 -44.60 -14.79 -41.42
C GLY A 144 -45.07 -15.35 -40.07
N SER A 145 -44.28 -15.19 -39.00
CA SER A 145 -44.68 -15.53 -37.64
C SER A 145 -45.11 -14.25 -36.93
N ALA A 146 -46.42 -14.02 -36.75
CA ALA A 146 -46.95 -12.76 -36.18
C ALA A 146 -46.52 -12.46 -34.73
N GLN A 147 -45.68 -13.30 -34.12
CA GLN A 147 -45.22 -13.20 -32.74
C GLN A 147 -43.75 -13.65 -32.62
N VAL A 148 -43.03 -13.03 -31.69
CA VAL A 148 -41.73 -13.48 -31.17
C VAL A 148 -41.88 -13.66 -29.66
N THR A 149 -41.63 -14.87 -29.16
CA THR A 149 -41.64 -15.14 -27.71
C THR A 149 -40.23 -15.01 -27.15
N LEU A 150 -40.05 -14.13 -26.18
CA LEU A 150 -38.78 -13.94 -25.46
C LEU A 150 -38.92 -14.60 -24.07
N ALA A 151 -38.11 -15.62 -23.81
CA ALA A 151 -37.96 -16.21 -22.48
C ALA A 151 -36.50 -16.07 -22.04
N TRP A 152 -36.27 -15.60 -20.82
CA TRP A 152 -34.95 -15.60 -20.21
C TRP A 152 -35.04 -16.18 -18.81
N THR A 153 -33.97 -16.87 -18.39
CA THR A 153 -33.77 -17.28 -16.99
C THR A 153 -32.63 -16.45 -16.43
N ASN A 154 -32.82 -15.80 -15.28
CA ASN A 154 -31.79 -15.00 -14.64
C ASN A 154 -30.63 -15.91 -14.18
N PRO A 155 -29.40 -15.78 -14.71
CA PRO A 155 -28.35 -16.77 -14.48
C PRO A 155 -27.60 -16.62 -13.14
N ARG A 156 -28.04 -15.77 -12.20
CA ARG A 156 -27.27 -15.52 -10.96
C ARG A 156 -28.09 -15.64 -9.68
N GLN A 157 -28.02 -16.83 -9.09
CA GLN A 157 -28.12 -17.09 -7.66
C GLN A 157 -27.16 -18.26 -7.33
N HIS A 158 -25.89 -17.97 -7.11
CA HIS A 158 -24.95 -18.85 -6.39
C HIS A 158 -24.14 -18.00 -5.44
#